data_AF-A0A1H8PVW6-F1
#
_entry.id   AF-A0A1H8PVW6-F1
#
_cell.length_a   1.000
_cell.length_b   1.000
_cell.length_c   1.000
_cell.angle_alpha   90.00
_cell.angle_beta   90.00
_cell.angle_gamma   90.00
#
_symmetry.space_group_name_H-M   'P 1'
#
loop_
_entity.id
_entity.type
_entity.pdbx_description
1 polymer ?
#
loop_
_entity_poly.entity_id
_entity_poly.type
_entity_poly.pdbx_seq_one_letter_code
_entity_poly.pdbx_strand_id
1 'polypeptide(L)'
;MNNKVMYEVWGEDTFARENYLVGTFETREKANKALKASERSVLDQCEELRDTYWIVELTPEREKKREEWERKQEEQRRKKSDFDYSHLCKLISCLNNGLLKVVAQDMKGTITEKEVKLLEKNEKVGDCYDSLSFQYIRGVKDKQCCLVYVEIGFKDEGRMSSSCFVGTPNQIRRQFSFKKGEKFVCRIIDKMIVDFFR
;
A
#
# COMPACT_ATOMS: atom_id res chain seq x y z
N MET A 1 -36.62 -0.54 16.56
CA MET A 1 -35.60 0.47 16.20
C MET A 1 -36.22 1.35 15.14
N ASN A 2 -36.35 2.66 15.41
CA ASN A 2 -36.96 3.59 14.46
C ASN A 2 -36.08 3.64 13.21
N ASN A 3 -36.61 3.21 12.06
CA ASN A 3 -36.02 3.45 10.73
C ASN A 3 -36.15 4.94 10.37
N LYS A 4 -35.62 5.82 11.22
CA LYS A 4 -35.71 7.27 11.00
C LYS A 4 -34.68 7.63 9.94
N VAL A 5 -35.17 7.96 8.74
CA VAL A 5 -34.33 8.48 7.66
C VAL A 5 -33.84 9.86 8.07
N MET A 6 -32.52 10.06 8.04
CA MET A 6 -31.87 11.34 8.24
C MET A 6 -31.44 11.91 6.89
N TYR A 7 -31.15 13.21 6.83
CA TYR A 7 -30.77 13.91 5.62
C TYR A 7 -29.45 14.62 5.83
N GLU A 8 -28.47 14.33 5.01
CA GLU A 8 -27.17 14.99 5.05
C GLU A 8 -27.07 16.00 3.93
N VAL A 9 -26.54 17.19 4.25
CA VAL A 9 -26.15 18.17 3.25
C VAL A 9 -24.64 18.04 3.06
N TRP A 10 -24.22 17.81 1.83
CA TRP A 10 -22.82 17.68 1.41
C TRP A 10 -22.43 18.84 0.51
N GLY A 11 -21.16 19.22 0.57
CA GLY A 11 -20.51 20.11 -0.38
C GLY A 11 -19.34 19.40 -1.06
N GLU A 12 -19.04 19.78 -2.29
CA GLU A 12 -17.78 19.49 -2.97
C GLU A 12 -17.00 20.80 -3.07
N ASP A 13 -15.83 20.84 -2.45
CA ASP A 13 -14.85 21.89 -2.67
C ASP A 13 -14.29 21.73 -4.08
N THR A 14 -14.63 22.66 -4.96
CA THR A 14 -14.26 22.56 -6.39
C THR A 14 -12.76 22.72 -6.60
N PHE A 15 -12.09 23.47 -5.72
CA PHE A 15 -10.66 23.70 -5.79
C PHE A 15 -9.87 22.49 -5.25
N ALA A 16 -10.25 21.97 -4.08
CA ALA A 16 -9.58 20.83 -3.44
C ALA A 16 -10.01 19.47 -4.01
N ARG A 17 -11.15 19.40 -4.72
CA ARG A 17 -11.81 18.17 -5.16
C ARG A 17 -12.13 17.23 -4.01
N GLU A 18 -12.58 17.81 -2.90
CA GLU A 18 -12.89 17.09 -1.67
C GLU A 18 -14.36 17.29 -1.27
N ASN A 19 -15.01 16.20 -0.87
CA ASN A 19 -16.37 16.26 -0.34
C ASN A 19 -16.33 16.53 1.16
N TYR A 20 -17.17 17.44 1.64
CA TYR A 20 -17.31 17.77 3.05
C TYR A 20 -18.78 17.74 3.50
N LEU A 21 -18.98 17.32 4.75
CA LEU A 21 -20.31 17.29 5.36
C LEU A 21 -20.64 18.67 5.92
N VAL A 22 -21.71 19.29 5.41
CA VAL A 22 -22.24 20.55 5.94
C VAL A 22 -23.05 20.29 7.21
N GLY A 23 -23.82 19.21 7.25
CA GLY A 23 -24.54 18.79 8.44
C GLY A 23 -25.57 17.70 8.20
N THR A 24 -26.07 17.13 9.31
CA THR A 24 -27.07 16.06 9.32
C THR A 24 -28.36 16.56 9.97
N PHE A 25 -29.49 16.29 9.32
CA PHE A 25 -30.79 16.86 9.66
C PHE A 25 -31.87 15.77 9.74
N GLU A 26 -32.81 15.95 10.67
CA GLU A 26 -33.90 14.97 10.86
C GLU A 26 -35.01 15.05 9.81
N THR A 27 -35.09 16.16 9.06
CA THR A 27 -36.15 16.38 8.07
C THR A 27 -35.56 16.96 6.79
N ARG A 28 -36.17 16.60 5.64
CA ARG A 28 -35.82 17.12 4.32
C ARG A 28 -35.92 18.64 4.27
N GLU A 29 -36.88 19.23 4.98
CA GLU A 29 -37.07 20.69 5.05
C GLU A 29 -35.88 21.40 5.70
N LYS A 30 -35.38 20.86 6.83
CA LYS A 30 -34.20 21.41 7.52
C LYS A 30 -32.96 21.29 6.62
N ALA A 31 -32.78 20.14 5.96
CA ALA A 31 -31.69 19.94 5.01
C ALA A 31 -31.77 20.90 3.80
N ASN A 32 -32.97 21.11 3.23
CA ASN A 32 -33.19 22.08 2.15
C ASN A 32 -32.87 23.51 2.59
N LYS A 33 -33.18 23.89 3.84
CA LYS A 33 -32.85 25.21 4.36
C LYS A 33 -31.33 25.40 4.47
N ALA A 34 -30.61 24.38 4.94
CA ALA A 34 -29.16 24.40 5.01
C ALA A 34 -28.51 24.40 3.62
N LEU A 35 -28.99 23.56 2.68
CA LEU A 35 -28.54 23.55 1.29
C LEU A 35 -28.61 24.94 0.65
N LYS A 36 -29.78 25.59 0.74
CA LYS A 36 -29.97 26.94 0.19
C LYS A 36 -29.10 28.00 0.86
N ALA A 37 -28.77 27.83 2.14
CA ALA A 37 -27.86 28.74 2.83
C ALA A 37 -26.42 28.56 2.33
N SER A 38 -25.98 27.32 2.15
CA SER A 38 -24.67 26.97 1.59
C SER A 38 -24.52 27.49 0.16
N GLU A 39 -25.49 27.22 -0.72
CA GLU A 39 -25.49 27.72 -2.11
C GLU A 39 -25.43 29.26 -2.16
N ARG A 40 -26.10 29.95 -1.22
CA ARG A 40 -26.03 31.41 -1.12
C ARG A 40 -24.67 31.92 -0.66
N SER A 41 -24.00 31.22 0.25
CA SER A 41 -22.70 31.66 0.77
C SER A 41 -21.58 31.67 -0.28
N VAL A 42 -21.76 30.93 -1.38
CA VAL A 42 -20.76 30.80 -2.45
C VAL A 42 -21.12 31.57 -3.72
N LEU A 43 -22.19 32.38 -3.70
CA LEU A 43 -22.61 33.16 -4.87
C LEU A 43 -21.57 34.19 -5.31
N ASP A 44 -20.83 34.75 -4.34
CA ASP A 44 -19.78 35.72 -4.60
C ASP A 44 -18.45 35.07 -5.06
N GLN A 45 -18.37 33.72 -5.05
CA GLN A 45 -17.22 33.00 -5.57
C GLN A 45 -17.22 32.97 -7.10
N CYS A 46 -16.02 32.89 -7.69
CA CYS A 46 -15.82 32.65 -9.11
C CYS A 46 -16.59 31.41 -9.54
N GLU A 47 -17.33 31.48 -10.65
CA GLU A 47 -18.17 30.40 -11.15
C GLU A 47 -17.40 29.09 -11.35
N GLU A 48 -16.14 29.18 -11.80
CA GLU A 48 -15.27 28.01 -12.04
C GLU A 48 -14.73 27.35 -10.76
N LEU A 49 -14.80 28.03 -9.62
CA LEU A 49 -14.31 27.55 -8.33
C LEU A 49 -15.43 27.39 -7.29
N ARG A 50 -16.69 27.56 -7.72
CA ARG A 50 -17.83 27.58 -6.83
C ARG A 50 -18.17 26.18 -6.34
N ASP A 51 -18.18 25.99 -5.04
CA ASP A 51 -18.58 24.73 -4.43
C ASP A 51 -20.00 24.31 -4.84
N THR A 52 -20.18 23.01 -5.02
CA THR A 52 -21.48 22.42 -5.33
C THR A 52 -22.03 21.73 -4.11
N TYR A 53 -23.33 21.85 -3.86
CA TYR A 53 -23.99 21.23 -2.70
C TYR A 53 -25.13 20.30 -3.10
N TRP A 54 -25.36 19.24 -2.33
CA TRP A 54 -26.48 18.31 -2.55
C TRP A 54 -26.95 17.66 -1.24
N ILE A 55 -28.11 17.01 -1.29
CA ILE A 55 -28.69 16.30 -0.14
C ILE A 55 -28.69 14.80 -0.37
N VAL A 56 -28.18 14.04 0.59
CA VAL A 56 -28.18 12.59 0.62
C VAL A 56 -29.14 12.10 1.70
N GLU A 57 -30.02 11.16 1.36
CA GLU A 57 -30.80 10.43 2.37
C GLU A 57 -29.92 9.39 3.04
N LEU A 58 -29.81 9.49 4.36
CA LEU A 58 -29.13 8.57 5.24
C LEU A 58 -30.17 7.59 5.80
N THR A 59 -30.33 6.47 5.11
CA THR A 59 -31.09 5.33 5.60
C THR A 59 -30.22 4.51 6.56
N PRO A 60 -30.80 3.71 7.47
CA PRO A 60 -30.04 2.83 8.35
C PRO A 60 -29.10 1.88 7.61
N GLU A 61 -29.45 1.47 6.39
CA GLU A 61 -28.58 0.65 5.53
C GLU A 61 -27.37 1.42 4.99
N ARG A 62 -27.56 2.69 4.61
CA ARG A 62 -26.47 3.56 4.16
C ARG A 62 -25.54 3.94 5.31
N GLU A 63 -26.10 4.18 6.49
CA GLU A 63 -25.34 4.41 7.73
C GLU A 63 -24.45 3.21 8.04
N LYS A 64 -25.01 1.99 8.07
CA LYS A 64 -24.21 0.76 8.24
C LYS A 64 -23.12 0.60 7.19
N LYS A 65 -23.42 0.86 5.92
CA LYS A 65 -22.42 0.81 4.85
C LYS A 65 -21.29 1.81 5.04
N ARG A 66 -21.61 3.01 5.55
CA ARG A 66 -20.60 4.03 5.87
C ARG A 66 -19.76 3.59 7.06
N GLU A 67 -20.38 3.19 8.17
CA GLU A 67 -19.66 2.72 9.36
C GLU A 67 -18.73 1.55 9.01
N GLU A 68 -19.19 0.62 8.16
CA GLU A 68 -18.35 -0.46 7.65
C GLU A 68 -17.20 0.04 6.78
N TRP A 69 -17.43 1.04 5.93
CA TRP A 69 -16.40 1.64 5.10
C TRP A 69 -15.37 2.41 5.94
N GLU A 70 -15.81 3.22 6.90
CA GLU A 70 -14.96 3.96 7.83
C GLU A 70 -14.15 2.99 8.70
N ARG A 71 -14.77 1.94 9.22
CA ARG A 71 -14.08 0.88 9.96
C ARG A 71 -13.01 0.21 9.10
N LYS A 72 -13.29 -0.09 7.83
CA LYS A 72 -12.30 -0.64 6.89
C LYS A 72 -11.16 0.34 6.65
N GLN A 73 -11.44 1.63 6.49
CA GLN A 73 -10.42 2.67 6.33
C GLN A 73 -9.55 2.82 7.59
N GLU A 74 -10.17 2.81 8.76
CA GLU A 74 -9.45 2.90 10.03
C GLU A 74 -8.60 1.64 10.29
N GLU A 75 -9.12 0.45 9.97
CA GLU A 75 -8.36 -0.79 10.01
C GLU A 75 -7.15 -0.74 9.06
N GLN A 76 -7.33 -0.24 7.83
CA GLN A 76 -6.22 -0.01 6.90
C GLN A 76 -5.20 1.00 7.44
N ARG A 77 -5.64 2.06 8.12
CA ARG A 77 -4.74 3.03 8.78
C ARG A 77 -3.99 2.42 9.96
N ARG A 78 -4.64 1.60 10.78
CA ARG A 78 -3.99 0.88 11.90
C ARG A 78 -2.94 -0.10 11.39
N LYS A 79 -3.24 -0.85 10.33
CA LYS A 79 -2.29 -1.75 9.67
C LYS A 79 -1.05 -1.03 9.12
N LYS A 80 -1.20 0.23 8.66
CA LYS A 80 -0.06 1.08 8.29
C LYS A 80 0.76 1.57 9.49
N SER A 81 0.15 1.70 10.67
CA SER A 81 0.82 2.11 11.92
C SER A 81 1.62 0.96 12.56
N ASP A 82 1.28 -0.28 12.28
CA ASP A 82 1.92 -1.49 12.80
C ASP A 82 3.18 -1.92 12.02
N PHE A 83 3.53 -1.17 10.97
CA PHE A 83 4.64 -1.50 10.09
C PHE A 83 6.01 -1.19 10.73
N ASP A 84 6.76 -2.24 11.11
CA ASP A 84 8.10 -2.09 11.66
C ASP A 84 9.16 -2.05 10.56
N TYR A 85 9.35 -0.86 9.98
CA TYR A 85 10.35 -0.65 8.92
C TYR A 85 11.79 -0.97 9.36
N SER A 86 12.10 -0.76 10.64
CA SER A 86 13.43 -1.04 11.18
C SER A 86 13.73 -2.54 11.19
N HIS A 87 12.74 -3.34 11.59
CA HIS A 87 12.82 -4.79 11.52
C HIS A 87 12.93 -5.29 10.08
N LEU A 88 12.11 -4.77 9.17
CA LEU A 88 12.20 -5.10 7.74
C LEU A 88 13.59 -4.81 7.16
N CYS A 89 14.17 -3.65 7.46
CA CYS A 89 15.52 -3.29 7.01
C CYS A 89 16.59 -4.30 7.49
N LYS A 90 16.43 -4.86 8.70
CA LYS A 90 17.33 -5.91 9.21
C LYS A 90 17.20 -7.19 8.37
N LEU A 91 15.97 -7.63 8.09
CA LEU A 91 15.73 -8.82 7.26
C LEU A 91 16.26 -8.65 5.83
N ILE A 92 16.06 -7.48 5.23
CA ILE A 92 16.64 -7.11 3.93
C ILE A 92 18.16 -7.26 3.96
N SER A 93 18.81 -6.76 5.02
CA SER A 93 20.26 -6.83 5.17
C SER A 93 20.74 -8.29 5.28
N CYS A 94 20.03 -9.13 6.06
CA CYS A 94 20.32 -10.58 6.16
C CYS A 94 20.21 -11.29 4.81
N LEU A 95 19.08 -11.11 4.11
CA LEU A 95 18.81 -11.73 2.81
C LEU A 95 19.78 -11.26 1.73
N ASN A 96 20.09 -9.96 1.71
CA ASN A 96 21.03 -9.39 0.74
C ASN A 96 22.44 -9.98 0.93
N ASN A 97 22.90 -10.12 2.18
CA ASN A 97 24.17 -10.77 2.47
C ASN A 97 24.16 -12.26 2.09
N GLY A 98 23.06 -12.97 2.32
CA GLY A 98 22.89 -14.35 1.87
C GLY A 98 22.96 -14.46 0.33
N LEU A 99 22.25 -13.58 -0.38
CA LEU A 99 22.23 -13.55 -1.85
C LEU A 99 23.64 -13.31 -2.41
N LEU A 100 24.40 -12.39 -1.84
CA LEU A 100 25.77 -12.12 -2.27
C LEU A 100 26.70 -13.33 -2.09
N LYS A 101 26.49 -14.15 -1.05
CA LYS A 101 27.22 -15.42 -0.87
C LYS A 101 26.89 -16.42 -1.97
N VAL A 102 25.60 -16.57 -2.29
CA VAL A 102 25.13 -17.45 -3.39
C VAL A 102 25.72 -17.01 -4.73
N VAL A 103 25.67 -15.71 -5.04
CA VAL A 103 26.24 -15.16 -6.27
C VAL A 103 27.76 -15.38 -6.33
N ALA A 104 28.46 -15.23 -5.20
CA ALA A 104 29.90 -15.49 -5.13
C ALA A 104 30.26 -16.97 -5.35
N GLN A 105 29.42 -17.90 -4.87
CA GLN A 105 29.58 -19.34 -5.14
C GLN A 105 29.32 -19.66 -6.61
N ASP A 106 28.29 -19.06 -7.21
CA ASP A 106 27.99 -19.23 -8.63
C ASP A 106 29.14 -18.74 -9.53
N MET A 107 29.68 -17.55 -9.22
CA MET A 107 30.86 -17.02 -9.92
C MET A 107 32.10 -17.91 -9.80
N LYS A 108 32.22 -18.69 -8.73
CA LYS A 108 33.31 -19.68 -8.54
C LYS A 108 33.00 -21.04 -9.17
N GLY A 109 31.79 -21.26 -9.67
CA GLY A 109 31.34 -22.55 -10.17
C GLY A 109 31.11 -23.61 -9.09
N THR A 110 30.95 -23.21 -7.83
CA THR A 110 30.83 -24.15 -6.70
C THR A 110 29.39 -24.46 -6.30
N ILE A 111 28.41 -23.89 -7.01
CA ILE A 111 26.98 -24.09 -6.74
C ILE A 111 26.40 -25.16 -7.67
N THR A 112 25.74 -26.16 -7.08
CA THR A 112 25.13 -27.28 -7.82
C THR A 112 23.67 -27.00 -8.14
N GLU A 113 22.97 -26.32 -7.25
CA GLU A 113 21.56 -26.01 -7.36
C GLU A 113 21.30 -25.02 -8.50
N LYS A 114 20.28 -25.28 -9.32
CA LYS A 114 19.83 -24.33 -10.35
C LYS A 114 19.15 -23.11 -9.73
N GLU A 115 18.54 -23.31 -8.57
CA GLU A 115 17.71 -22.34 -7.87
C GLU A 115 17.99 -22.40 -6.37
N VAL A 116 18.17 -21.23 -5.76
CA VAL A 116 18.36 -21.08 -4.31
C VAL A 116 17.40 -20.03 -3.77
N LYS A 117 16.51 -20.42 -2.85
CA LYS A 117 15.57 -19.52 -2.17
C LYS A 117 16.05 -19.25 -0.75
N LEU A 118 16.23 -17.98 -0.43
CA LEU A 118 16.50 -17.47 0.91
C LEU A 118 15.19 -16.88 1.44
N LEU A 119 14.77 -17.29 2.63
CA LEU A 119 13.49 -16.91 3.22
C LEU A 119 13.71 -16.45 4.66
N GLU A 120 13.21 -15.26 4.99
CA GLU A 120 13.06 -14.78 6.35
C GLU A 120 11.57 -14.67 6.68
N LYS A 121 11.16 -15.26 7.81
CA LYS A 121 9.78 -15.17 8.30
C LYS A 121 9.71 -14.11 9.40
N ASN A 122 8.60 -13.38 9.42
CA ASN A 122 8.32 -12.41 10.44
C ASN A 122 7.49 -13.03 11.56
N GLU A 123 8.16 -13.41 12.64
CA GLU A 123 7.48 -13.96 13.82
C GLU A 123 6.80 -12.88 14.69
N LYS A 124 7.03 -11.59 14.39
CA LYS A 124 6.48 -10.49 15.18
C LYS A 124 4.98 -10.36 14.92
N VAL A 125 4.16 -10.76 15.91
CA VAL A 125 2.69 -10.82 15.78
C VAL A 125 2.08 -9.50 15.32
N GLY A 126 2.52 -8.37 15.88
CA GLY A 126 1.98 -7.04 15.60
C GLY A 126 2.60 -6.31 14.41
N ASP A 127 3.23 -7.01 13.47
CA ASP A 127 3.78 -6.41 12.25
C ASP A 127 3.00 -6.91 11.02
N CYS A 128 2.85 -6.08 9.99
CA CYS A 128 1.91 -6.33 8.90
C CYS A 128 2.43 -7.27 7.81
N TYR A 129 3.75 -7.50 7.74
CA TYR A 129 4.34 -8.47 6.81
C TYR A 129 4.55 -9.83 7.46
N ASP A 130 4.42 -10.89 6.66
CA ASP A 130 4.55 -12.29 7.08
C ASP A 130 5.93 -12.87 6.74
N SER A 131 6.43 -12.58 5.54
CA SER A 131 7.71 -13.14 5.08
C SER A 131 8.35 -12.28 3.99
N LEU A 132 9.67 -12.43 3.85
CA LEU A 132 10.46 -11.82 2.78
C LEU A 132 11.39 -12.89 2.21
N SER A 133 11.45 -13.04 0.89
CA SER A 133 12.30 -14.04 0.26
C SER A 133 13.02 -13.52 -0.98
N PHE A 134 14.31 -13.88 -1.09
CA PHE A 134 15.15 -13.63 -2.26
C PHE A 134 15.49 -14.97 -2.90
N GLN A 135 15.16 -15.12 -4.17
CA GLN A 135 15.36 -16.35 -4.92
C GLN A 135 16.30 -16.09 -6.09
N TYR A 136 17.38 -16.85 -6.17
CA TYR A 136 18.38 -16.78 -7.22
C TYR A 136 18.22 -17.94 -8.18
N ILE A 137 17.89 -17.67 -9.44
CA ILE A 137 17.66 -18.69 -10.48
C ILE A 137 18.70 -18.55 -11.57
N ARG A 138 19.43 -19.63 -11.86
CA ARG A 138 20.50 -19.66 -12.85
C ARG A 138 20.01 -20.07 -14.24
N GLY A 139 20.75 -19.61 -15.26
CA GLY A 139 20.58 -20.06 -16.64
C GLY A 139 19.35 -19.49 -17.34
N VAL A 140 18.91 -18.29 -16.94
CA VAL A 140 17.82 -17.54 -17.58
C VAL A 140 18.42 -16.74 -18.75
N LYS A 141 17.66 -16.50 -19.83
CA LYS A 141 18.10 -15.78 -21.06
C LYS A 141 19.51 -16.21 -21.55
N ASP A 142 19.55 -17.23 -22.40
CA ASP A 142 20.76 -17.71 -23.08
C ASP A 142 21.80 -18.40 -22.18
N LYS A 143 21.36 -18.94 -21.03
CA LYS A 143 22.18 -19.67 -20.03
C LYS A 143 23.26 -18.83 -19.32
N GLN A 144 23.48 -17.58 -19.72
CA GLN A 144 24.50 -16.69 -19.13
C GLN A 144 23.94 -15.73 -18.08
N CYS A 145 22.62 -15.50 -18.06
CA CYS A 145 21.99 -14.63 -17.07
C CYS A 145 21.37 -15.42 -15.91
N CYS A 146 21.11 -14.69 -14.85
CA CYS A 146 20.42 -15.16 -13.66
C CYS A 146 19.26 -14.21 -13.33
N LEU A 147 18.26 -14.74 -12.63
CA LEU A 147 17.12 -13.99 -12.12
C LEU A 147 17.24 -13.90 -10.60
N VAL A 148 17.13 -12.70 -10.06
CA VAL A 148 16.82 -12.49 -8.65
C VAL A 148 15.34 -12.16 -8.56
N TYR A 149 14.58 -12.99 -7.88
CA TYR A 149 13.17 -12.77 -7.60
C TYR A 149 13.03 -12.41 -6.12
N VAL A 150 12.41 -11.26 -5.85
CA VAL A 150 12.17 -10.71 -4.51
C VAL A 150 10.68 -10.75 -4.25
N GLU A 151 10.28 -11.31 -3.13
CA GLU A 151 8.88 -11.50 -2.78
C GLU A 151 8.66 -11.15 -1.31
N ILE A 152 7.67 -10.30 -1.04
CA ILE A 152 7.21 -9.97 0.31
C ILE A 152 5.76 -10.46 0.47
N GLY A 153 5.51 -11.26 1.50
CA GLY A 153 4.18 -11.69 1.90
C GLY A 153 3.62 -10.78 2.99
N PHE A 154 2.35 -10.41 2.88
CA PHE A 154 1.63 -9.66 3.90
C PHE A 154 0.66 -10.59 4.65
N LYS A 155 0.49 -10.37 5.95
CA LYS A 155 -0.43 -11.18 6.78
C LYS A 155 -1.89 -10.97 6.39
N ASP A 156 -2.20 -9.82 5.80
CA ASP A 156 -3.52 -9.50 5.28
C ASP A 156 -3.84 -10.34 4.03
N GLU A 157 -4.80 -11.26 4.19
CA GLU A 157 -5.40 -12.08 3.11
C GLU A 157 -4.41 -12.94 2.30
N GLY A 158 -3.20 -13.19 2.81
CA GLY A 158 -2.18 -13.97 2.10
C GLY A 158 -1.70 -13.29 0.80
N ARG A 159 -1.85 -11.98 0.69
CA ARG A 159 -1.42 -11.23 -0.48
C ARG A 159 0.10 -11.14 -0.53
N MET A 160 0.65 -11.22 -1.73
CA MET A 160 2.08 -11.16 -1.98
C MET A 160 2.38 -10.06 -2.99
N SER A 161 3.48 -9.34 -2.78
CA SER A 161 4.04 -8.44 -3.77
C SER A 161 5.39 -8.98 -4.20
N SER A 162 5.72 -8.88 -5.48
CA SER A 162 6.98 -9.38 -6.00
C SER A 162 7.62 -8.45 -7.02
N SER A 163 8.93 -8.57 -7.14
CA SER A 163 9.75 -7.86 -8.11
C SER A 163 10.87 -8.78 -8.59
N CYS A 164 11.39 -8.53 -9.78
CA CYS A 164 12.44 -9.35 -10.34
C CYS A 164 13.53 -8.53 -11.03
N PHE A 165 14.74 -9.08 -11.01
CA PHE A 165 15.92 -8.47 -11.60
C PHE A 165 16.67 -9.53 -12.41
N VAL A 166 16.94 -9.26 -13.69
CA VAL A 166 17.70 -10.15 -14.56
C VAL A 166 19.07 -9.54 -14.82
N GLY A 167 20.12 -10.34 -14.67
CA GLY A 167 21.47 -9.93 -15.04
C GLY A 167 22.47 -11.08 -14.95
N THR A 168 23.67 -10.84 -15.47
CA THR A 168 24.81 -11.75 -15.21
C THR A 168 25.15 -11.77 -13.71
N PRO A 169 25.79 -12.84 -13.19
CA PRO A 169 26.22 -12.90 -11.79
C PRO A 169 27.03 -11.66 -11.36
N ASN A 170 27.88 -11.14 -12.25
CA ASN A 170 28.66 -9.93 -12.01
C ASN A 170 27.80 -8.66 -11.88
N GLN A 171 26.77 -8.51 -12.73
CA GLN A 171 25.83 -7.38 -12.64
C GLN A 171 25.03 -7.44 -11.34
N ILE A 172 24.53 -8.64 -10.99
CA ILE A 172 23.79 -8.86 -9.74
C ILE A 172 24.69 -8.54 -8.54
N ARG A 173 25.92 -9.07 -8.49
CA ARG A 173 26.89 -8.77 -7.42
C ARG A 173 27.12 -7.27 -7.25
N ARG A 174 27.30 -6.53 -8.36
CA ARG A 174 27.54 -5.08 -8.31
C ARG A 174 26.31 -4.34 -7.80
N GLN A 175 25.13 -4.69 -8.32
CA GLN A 175 23.88 -4.03 -7.99
C GLN A 175 23.47 -4.25 -6.53
N PHE A 176 23.64 -5.48 -6.03
CA PHE A 176 23.27 -5.90 -4.67
C PHE A 176 24.40 -5.73 -3.64
N SER A 177 25.56 -5.19 -4.04
CA SER A 177 26.74 -5.02 -3.18
C SER A 177 26.48 -4.24 -1.89
N PHE A 178 27.19 -4.57 -0.81
CA PHE A 178 26.98 -4.00 0.52
C PHE A 178 26.99 -2.44 0.53
N LYS A 179 26.14 -1.83 1.38
CA LYS A 179 25.82 -0.38 1.47
C LYS A 179 25.05 0.26 0.30
N LYS A 180 25.52 0.12 -0.95
CA LYS A 180 24.83 0.71 -2.12
C LYS A 180 23.66 -0.17 -2.59
N GLY A 181 23.85 -1.48 -2.52
CA GLY A 181 22.86 -2.49 -2.86
C GLY A 181 21.75 -2.62 -1.83
N GLU A 182 22.03 -2.47 -0.53
CA GLU A 182 20.96 -2.39 0.48
C GLU A 182 19.99 -1.25 0.17
N LYS A 183 20.49 -0.05 -0.18
CA LYS A 183 19.63 1.07 -0.61
C LYS A 183 18.83 0.74 -1.87
N PHE A 184 19.43 0.01 -2.82
CA PHE A 184 18.72 -0.42 -4.02
C PHE A 184 17.59 -1.40 -3.70
N VAL A 185 17.86 -2.39 -2.86
CA VAL A 185 16.88 -3.40 -2.44
C VAL A 185 15.78 -2.79 -1.59
N CYS A 186 16.11 -1.91 -0.64
CA CYS A 186 15.12 -1.14 0.12
C CYS A 186 14.20 -0.36 -0.81
N ARG A 187 14.72 0.35 -1.83
CA ARG A 187 13.87 1.08 -2.79
C ARG A 187 12.90 0.19 -3.56
N ILE A 188 13.31 -1.03 -3.91
CA ILE A 188 12.42 -2.00 -4.57
C ILE A 188 11.29 -2.38 -3.61
N ILE A 189 11.65 -2.73 -2.38
CA ILE A 189 10.68 -3.18 -1.37
C ILE A 189 9.77 -2.03 -0.92
N ASP A 190 10.29 -0.82 -0.76
CA ASP A 190 9.51 0.40 -0.49
C ASP A 190 8.45 0.61 -1.56
N LYS A 191 8.82 0.46 -2.84
CA LYS A 191 7.87 0.55 -3.95
C LYS A 191 6.82 -0.56 -3.87
N MET A 192 7.23 -1.80 -3.60
CA MET A 192 6.33 -2.94 -3.44
C MET A 192 5.32 -2.73 -2.31
N ILE A 193 5.74 -2.09 -1.22
CA ILE A 193 4.90 -1.75 -0.07
C ILE A 193 3.94 -0.60 -0.40
N VAL A 194 4.43 0.46 -1.06
CA VAL A 194 3.58 1.57 -1.49
C VAL A 194 2.51 1.09 -2.48
N ASP A 195 2.88 0.25 -3.44
CA ASP A 195 1.95 -0.31 -4.42
C ASP A 195 0.94 -1.27 -3.76
N PHE A 196 1.31 -1.95 -2.67
CA PHE A 196 0.39 -2.78 -1.90
C PHE A 196 -0.64 -1.96 -1.09
N PHE A 197 -0.22 -0.83 -0.53
CA PHE A 197 -1.03 0.01 0.36
C PHE A 197 -1.81 1.12 -0.36
N ARG A 198 -1.68 1.22 -1.68
CA ARG A 198 -2.48 2.08 -2.56
C ARG A 198 -3.72 1.35 -3.03
#